data_AF-T1ABN3-F1
#
_entry.id   AF-T1ABN3-F1
#
_cell.length_a   1.000
_cell.length_b   1.000
_cell.length_c   1.000
_cell.angle_alpha   90.00
_cell.angle_beta   90.00
_cell.angle_gamma   90.00
#
_symmetry.space_group_name_H-M   'P 1'
#
loop_
_entity.id
_entity.type
_entity.pdbx_description
1 polymer ?
#
loop_
_entity_poly.entity_id
_entity_poly.type
_entity_poly.pdbx_seq_one_letter_code
_entity_poly.pdbx_strand_id
1 'polypeptide(L)' 'MHDLMFRSATPADAEAVVALVESAYRGDASRVGWTTEADLLDGRRTDVEAVLALIHAPDSMILLAQP' A
#
# COMPACT_ATOMS: atom_id res chain seq x y z
N MET A 1 21.15 -0.99 11.49
CA MET A 1 19.88 -0.25 11.70
C MET A 1 19.80 0.70 10.53
N HIS A 2 18.88 0.48 9.59
CA HIS A 2 18.73 1.40 8.47
C HIS A 2 18.05 2.66 9.01
N ASP A 3 18.67 3.81 8.77
CA ASP A 3 18.07 5.09 9.11
C ASP A 3 16.90 5.29 8.15
N LEU A 4 15.69 5.49 8.68
CA LEU A 4 14.48 5.65 7.87
C LEU A 4 14.03 7.10 7.97
N MET A 5 13.86 7.75 6.83
CA MET A 5 13.26 9.07 6.76
C MET A 5 11.75 8.94 6.59
N PHE A 6 11.01 9.69 7.41
CA PHE A 6 9.56 9.73 7.35
C PHE A 6 9.08 11.06 6.76
N ARG A 7 8.12 10.98 5.84
CA ARG A 7 7.46 12.16 5.26
C ARG A 7 6.01 11.87 4.90
N SER A 8 5.18 12.91 4.87
CA SER A 8 3.83 12.78 4.33
C SER A 8 3.88 12.46 2.83
N ALA A 9 2.98 11.58 2.39
CA ALA A 9 2.76 11.30 0.97
C ALA A 9 2.21 12.55 0.26
N THR A 10 2.63 12.71 -0.97
CA THR A 10 2.12 13.71 -1.92
C THR A 10 1.32 13.00 -3.01
N PRO A 11 0.50 13.71 -3.81
CA PRO A 11 -0.21 13.10 -4.93
C PRO A 11 0.68 12.32 -5.90
N ALA A 12 1.96 12.71 -6.04
CA ALA A 12 2.93 12.00 -6.89
C ALA A 12 3.30 10.61 -6.37
N ASP A 13 3.05 10.31 -5.09
CA ASP A 13 3.36 9.02 -4.48
C ASP A 13 2.23 7.99 -4.67
N ALA A 14 1.06 8.39 -5.19
CA ALA A 14 -0.14 7.57 -5.18
C ALA A 14 0.02 6.21 -5.90
N GLU A 15 0.66 6.18 -7.07
CA GLU A 15 0.92 4.92 -7.78
C GLU A 15 1.85 3.98 -7.02
N ALA A 16 2.89 4.52 -6.39
CA ALA A 16 3.83 3.73 -5.60
C ALA A 16 3.16 3.15 -4.34
N VAL A 17 2.27 3.92 -3.69
CA VAL A 17 1.47 3.44 -2.57
C VAL A 17 0.54 2.30 -2.99
N VAL A 18 -0.17 2.44 -4.12
CA VAL A 18 -1.03 1.37 -4.65
C VAL A 18 -0.21 0.10 -4.91
N ALA A 19 0.93 0.22 -5.59
CA ALA A 19 1.79 -0.92 -5.89
C ALA A 19 2.27 -1.63 -4.60
N LEU A 20 2.68 -0.86 -3.59
CA LEU A 20 3.11 -1.40 -2.30
C LEU A 20 1.96 -2.12 -1.59
N VAL A 21 0.78 -1.49 -1.51
CA VAL A 21 -0.41 -2.09 -0.87
C VAL A 21 -0.81 -3.38 -1.57
N GLU A 22 -0.91 -3.37 -2.91
CA GLU A 22 -1.25 -4.57 -3.69
C GLU A 22 -0.22 -5.70 -3.50
N SER A 23 1.07 -5.37 -3.36
CA SER A 23 2.13 -6.38 -3.13
C SER A 23 1.99 -7.13 -1.81
N ALA A 24 1.37 -6.53 -0.79
CA ALA A 24 1.11 -7.21 0.47
C ALA A 24 0.09 -8.35 0.32
N TYR A 25 -0.77 -8.27 -0.71
CA TYR A 25 -1.82 -9.24 -1.00
C TYR A 25 -1.48 -10.16 -2.20
N ARG A 26 -0.42 -9.86 -2.97
CA ARG A 26 0.03 -10.68 -4.11
C ARG A 26 1.53 -10.97 -4.05
N GLY A 27 1.88 -12.27 -4.02
CA GLY A 27 3.26 -12.74 -4.18
C GLY A 27 3.46 -14.12 -3.56
N ASP A 28 4.57 -14.78 -3.90
CA ASP A 28 4.91 -16.12 -3.36
C ASP A 28 5.04 -16.12 -1.82
N ALA A 29 5.39 -15.00 -1.20
CA ALA A 29 5.43 -14.85 0.26
C ALA A 29 4.05 -15.02 0.93
N SER A 30 2.96 -14.70 0.22
CA SER A 30 1.58 -14.92 0.66
C SER A 30 1.13 -16.37 0.45
N ARG A 31 1.86 -17.16 -0.37
CA ARG A 31 1.52 -18.53 -0.80
C ARG A 31 2.17 -19.63 0.05
N VAL A 32 3.05 -19.30 1.00
CA VAL A 32 3.86 -20.29 1.75
C VAL A 32 3.16 -20.87 3.00
N GLY A 33 1.88 -20.53 3.25
CA GLY A 33 1.12 -21.03 4.42
C GLY A 33 -0.03 -21.98 4.04
N TRP A 34 -0.33 -22.98 4.87
CA TRP A 34 -1.45 -23.93 4.68
C TRP A 34 -2.84 -23.24 4.64
N THR A 35 -2.94 -21.97 5.06
CA THR A 35 -4.20 -21.19 5.12
C THR A 35 -4.15 -19.88 4.32
N THR A 36 -3.88 -19.93 3.02
CA THR A 36 -3.92 -18.71 2.19
C THR A 36 -5.34 -18.48 1.66
N GLU A 37 -5.93 -17.33 2.00
CA GLU A 37 -7.16 -16.82 1.35
C GLU A 37 -6.87 -16.17 -0.02
N ALA A 38 -5.68 -16.40 -0.60
CA ALA A 38 -5.28 -15.82 -1.88
C ALA A 38 -6.22 -16.21 -3.02
N ASP A 39 -6.93 -17.34 -2.90
CA ASP A 39 -7.94 -17.80 -3.85
C ASP A 39 -9.37 -17.30 -3.52
N LEU A 40 -9.58 -16.66 -2.36
CA LEU A 40 -10.85 -16.06 -1.94
C LEU A 40 -10.89 -14.53 -2.16
N LEU A 41 -9.73 -13.90 -2.32
CA LEU A 41 -9.59 -12.47 -2.49
C LEU A 41 -9.26 -12.14 -3.95
N ASP A 42 -10.28 -12.20 -4.80
CA ASP A 42 -10.18 -11.69 -6.16
C ASP A 42 -10.38 -10.15 -6.17
N GLY A 43 -9.66 -9.45 -7.06
CA GLY A 43 -9.76 -7.99 -7.23
C GLY A 43 -8.62 -7.15 -6.66
N ARG A 44 -8.70 -5.82 -6.85
CA ARG A 44 -7.78 -4.81 -6.29
C ARG A 44 -8.24 -4.40 -4.90
N ARG A 45 -7.31 -4.18 -3.97
CA ARG A 45 -7.58 -3.63 -2.64
C ARG A 45 -7.68 -2.12 -2.64
N THR A 46 -6.96 -1.48 -3.54
CA THR A 46 -7.01 -0.03 -3.69
C THR A 46 -6.68 0.38 -5.11
N ASP A 47 -6.89 1.64 -5.42
CA ASP A 47 -6.50 2.28 -6.65
C ASP A 47 -6.01 3.70 -6.39
N VAL A 48 -5.51 4.34 -7.44
CA VAL A 48 -4.91 5.68 -7.36
C VAL A 48 -5.92 6.71 -6.89
N GLU A 49 -7.18 6.60 -7.30
CA GLU A 49 -8.24 7.55 -6.93
C GLU A 49 -8.55 7.46 -5.44
N ALA A 50 -8.67 6.25 -4.89
CA ALA A 50 -8.87 6.04 -3.46
C ALA A 50 -7.69 6.59 -2.62
N VAL A 51 -6.45 6.36 -3.08
CA VAL A 51 -5.26 6.91 -2.39
C VAL A 51 -5.22 8.43 -2.46
N LEU A 52 -5.53 9.02 -3.61
CA LEU A 52 -5.62 10.48 -3.76
C LEU A 52 -6.71 11.09 -2.87
N ALA A 53 -7.86 10.42 -2.74
CA ALA A 53 -8.92 10.86 -1.83
C ALA A 53 -8.42 10.92 -0.38
N LEU A 54 -7.65 9.93 0.06
CA LEU A 54 -7.04 9.90 1.39
C LEU A 54 -5.95 10.98 1.57
N ILE A 55 -5.18 11.29 0.53
CA ILE A 55 -4.15 12.34 0.58
C ILE A 55 -4.80 13.74 0.69
N HIS A 56 -5.93 13.95 0.02
CA HIS A 56 -6.62 15.24 0.05
C HIS A 56 -7.58 15.42 1.23
N ALA A 57 -7.92 14.34 1.94
CA ALA A 57 -8.82 14.40 3.09
C ALA A 57 -8.15 15.16 4.25
N PRO A 58 -8.79 16.21 4.80
CA PRO A 58 -8.19 17.11 5.78
C PRO A 58 -7.89 16.44 7.14
N ASP A 59 -8.53 15.31 7.42
CA ASP A 59 -8.41 14.50 8.63
C ASP A 59 -7.71 13.15 8.40
N SER A 60 -6.99 13.02 7.27
CA SER A 60 -6.25 11.82 6.88
C SER A 60 -4.78 12.15 6.61
N MET A 61 -3.90 11.16 6.79
CA MET A 61 -2.49 11.24 6.41
C MET A 61 -1.96 9.87 6.03
N ILE A 62 -1.27 9.81 4.90
CA ILE A 62 -0.42 8.66 4.53
C ILE A 62 1.03 9.05 4.83
N LEU A 63 1.66 8.33 5.76
CA LEU A 63 3.07 8.54 6.14
C LEU A 63 3.95 7.52 5.42
N LEU A 64 4.95 7.98 4.67
CA LEU A 64 5.90 7.14 3.96
C LEU A 64 7.19 7.01 4.76
N ALA A 65 7.73 5.79 4.79
CA ALA A 65 9.05 5.48 5.30
C ALA A 65 9.94 5.06 4.15
N GLN A 66 11.06 5.75 3.97
CA GLN A 66 12.04 5.45 2.92
C GLN A 66 13.45 5.39 3.55
N PRO A 67 14.31 4.47 3.10
CA PRO A 67 15.72 4.46 3.49
C PRO A 67 16.48 5.67 2.91
#